data_AF-A0A3D3J1Q9-F1
#
_entry.id   AF-A0A3D3J1Q9-F1
#
_cell.length_a   1.000
_cell.length_b   1.000
_cell.length_c   1.000
_cell.angle_alpha   90.00
_cell.angle_beta   90.00
_cell.angle_gamma   90.00
#
_symmetry.space_group_name_H-M   'P 1'
#
loop_
_entity.id
_entity.type
_entity.pdbx_description
1 polymer ?
#
loop_
_entity_poly.entity_id
_entity_poly.type
_entity_poly.pdbx_seq_one_letter_code
_entity_poly.pdbx_strand_id
1 'polypeptide(L)'
;MERKITNIKNELAELENPDLPGFINEYSNDERPGVRSLVEKARKRYAKYEAELKRIEGMKEYERKYPDFKLICGIDEVGRGPLAGPVVAGAVILPKDSCILYVNDSKKLSETKREELYDVIMKEAVSVGLGFVDNIRIDEINILQATYEAMRQAISRLDPRPDLLLNDAVTIPGVDIKQVP
;
A
#
# COMPACT_ATOMS: atom_id res chain seq x y z
N MET A 1 25.36 12.47 34.77
CA MET A 1 25.40 13.66 33.90
C MET A 1 24.11 13.67 33.10
N GLU A 2 23.23 14.64 33.33
CA GLU A 2 22.00 14.77 32.55
C GLU A 2 22.34 15.00 31.06
N ARG A 3 21.77 14.20 30.15
CA ARG A 3 21.89 14.42 28.71
C ARG A 3 21.34 15.82 28.37
N LYS A 4 22.06 16.56 27.52
CA LYS A 4 21.61 17.85 27.01
C LYS A 4 20.32 17.67 26.21
N ILE A 5 19.37 18.59 26.37
CA ILE A 5 18.07 18.56 25.65
C ILE A 5 18.28 18.50 24.13
N THR A 6 19.30 19.18 23.60
CA THR A 6 19.66 19.12 22.18
C THR A 6 19.95 17.70 21.71
N ASN A 7 20.62 16.89 22.53
CA ASN A 7 20.96 15.52 22.17
C ASN A 7 19.69 14.65 22.15
N ILE A 8 18.81 14.81 23.16
CA ILE A 8 17.53 14.10 23.25
C ILE A 8 16.62 14.45 22.06
N LYS A 9 16.65 15.71 21.62
CA LYS A 9 15.90 16.16 20.44
C LYS A 9 16.39 15.50 19.15
N ASN A 10 17.70 15.38 18.98
CA ASN A 10 18.29 14.74 17.79
C ASN A 10 18.00 13.24 17.79
N GLU A 11 18.13 12.59 18.94
CA GLU A 11 17.75 11.18 19.15
C GLU A 11 16.30 10.93 18.71
N LEU A 12 15.34 11.77 19.15
CA LEU A 12 13.94 11.64 18.73
C LEU A 12 13.72 11.86 17.23
N ALA A 13 14.52 12.71 16.60
CA ALA A 13 14.40 13.01 15.17
C ALA A 13 14.85 11.85 14.29
N GLU A 14 15.89 11.13 14.72
CA GLU A 14 16.47 9.99 14.01
C GLU A 14 15.75 8.67 14.33
N LEU A 15 15.01 8.61 15.44
CA LEU A 15 14.29 7.41 15.85
C LEU A 15 13.22 6.98 14.84
N GLU A 16 13.18 5.69 14.54
CA GLU A 16 12.08 5.08 13.80
C GLU A 16 10.83 4.95 14.67
N ASN A 17 9.66 4.86 14.03
CA ASN A 17 8.39 4.81 14.76
C ASN A 17 8.26 3.60 15.71
N PRO A 18 8.70 2.38 15.35
CA PRO A 18 8.62 1.21 16.24
C PRO A 18 9.39 1.37 17.55
N ASP A 19 10.45 2.18 17.57
CA ASP A 19 11.35 2.35 18.72
C ASP A 19 10.89 3.45 19.70
N LEU A 20 9.90 4.26 19.30
CA LEU A 20 9.38 5.37 20.11
C LEU A 20 8.93 4.98 21.53
N PRO A 21 8.34 3.78 21.78
CA PRO A 21 8.03 3.35 23.14
C PRO A 21 9.24 3.31 24.07
N GLY A 22 10.41 2.90 23.57
CA GLY A 22 11.66 2.89 24.34
C GLY A 22 12.05 4.30 24.78
N PHE A 23 12.06 5.25 23.83
CA PHE A 23 12.31 6.66 24.11
C PHE A 23 11.31 7.25 25.12
N ILE A 24 10.01 6.96 24.95
CA ILE A 24 8.96 7.47 25.85
C ILE A 24 9.19 6.97 27.28
N ASN A 25 9.53 5.68 27.44
CA ASN A 25 9.77 5.08 28.75
C ASN A 25 11.06 5.61 29.40
N GLU A 26 12.14 5.83 28.64
CA GLU A 26 13.40 6.36 29.15
C GLU A 26 13.23 7.78 29.74
N TYR A 27 12.46 8.63 29.06
CA TYR A 27 12.33 10.05 29.42
C TYR A 27 11.01 10.43 30.10
N SER A 28 10.11 9.48 30.40
CA SER A 28 8.76 9.78 30.94
C SER A 28 8.77 10.53 32.27
N ASN A 29 9.79 10.32 33.09
CA ASN A 29 9.92 10.89 34.43
C ASN A 29 10.79 12.15 34.45
N ASP A 30 11.28 12.62 33.31
CA ASP A 30 12.08 13.84 33.24
C ASP A 30 11.23 15.09 33.57
N GLU A 31 11.72 15.92 34.48
CA GLU A 31 10.98 17.10 34.94
C GLU A 31 11.18 18.33 34.06
N ARG A 32 12.19 18.33 33.19
CA ARG A 32 12.57 19.49 32.38
C ARG A 32 11.46 19.77 31.34
N PRO A 33 10.90 20.99 31.28
CA PRO A 33 9.78 21.30 30.37
C PRO A 33 10.05 20.97 28.90
N GLY A 34 11.30 21.17 28.45
CA GLY A 34 11.72 20.84 27.10
C GLY A 34 11.69 19.34 26.81
N VAL A 35 12.09 18.49 27.77
CA VAL A 35 12.08 17.03 27.61
C VAL A 35 10.65 16.50 27.67
N ARG A 36 9.83 17.00 28.59
CA ARG A 36 8.39 16.68 28.64
C ARG A 36 7.69 16.97 27.31
N SER A 37 8.00 18.10 26.68
CA SER A 37 7.49 18.45 25.35
C SER A 37 7.93 17.45 24.27
N LEU A 38 9.18 16.98 24.31
CA LEU A 38 9.69 15.96 23.38
C LEU A 38 9.00 14.61 23.59
N VAL A 39 8.78 14.19 24.84
CA VAL A 39 8.05 12.96 25.18
C VAL A 39 6.60 13.04 24.69
N GLU A 40 5.91 14.16 24.88
CA GLU A 40 4.55 14.35 24.35
C GLU A 40 4.51 14.31 22.81
N LYS A 41 5.52 14.88 22.15
CA LYS A 41 5.66 14.77 20.70
C LYS A 41 5.87 13.31 20.27
N ALA A 42 6.71 12.56 20.97
CA ALA A 42 6.95 11.14 20.73
C ALA A 42 5.66 10.32 20.92
N ARG A 43 4.90 10.54 22.00
CA ARG A 43 3.60 9.89 22.27
C ARG A 43 2.60 10.14 21.14
N LYS A 44 2.44 11.39 20.70
CA LYS A 44 1.54 11.73 19.57
C LYS A 44 1.98 11.08 18.26
N ARG A 45 3.29 11.05 17.99
CA ARG A 45 3.86 10.39 16.81
C ARG A 45 3.58 8.88 16.84
N TYR A 46 3.83 8.23 17.98
CA TYR A 46 3.60 6.80 18.16
C TYR A 46 2.11 6.43 18.08
N ALA A 47 1.22 7.23 18.68
CA ALA A 47 -0.22 7.01 18.59
C ALA A 47 -0.74 7.06 17.13
N LYS A 48 -0.19 7.97 16.30
CA LYS A 48 -0.49 8.00 14.86
C LYS A 48 0.01 6.76 14.14
N TYR A 49 1.20 6.29 14.48
CA TYR A 49 1.77 5.06 13.94
C TYR A 49 0.94 3.82 14.31
N GLU A 50 0.50 3.69 15.56
CA GLU A 50 -0.39 2.61 15.98
C GLU A 50 -1.76 2.66 15.31
N ALA A 51 -2.32 3.85 15.12
CA ALA A 51 -3.57 4.01 14.38
C ALA A 51 -3.42 3.56 12.93
N GLU A 52 -2.27 3.85 12.30
CA GLU A 52 -1.96 3.41 10.95
C GLU A 52 -1.80 1.89 10.85
N LEU A 53 -1.09 1.27 11.80
CA LEU A 53 -0.99 -0.19 11.88
C LEU A 53 -2.38 -0.84 11.95
N LYS A 54 -3.27 -0.32 12.81
CA LYS A 54 -4.65 -0.80 12.91
C LYS A 54 -5.43 -0.62 11.62
N ARG A 55 -5.22 0.49 10.90
CA ARG A 55 -5.88 0.75 9.61
C ARG A 55 -5.46 -0.27 8.55
N ILE A 56 -4.16 -0.49 8.39
CA ILE A 56 -3.61 -1.48 7.45
C ILE A 56 -4.09 -2.88 7.81
N GLU A 57 -4.08 -3.22 9.10
CA GLU A 57 -4.55 -4.52 9.57
C GLU A 57 -6.05 -4.73 9.31
N GLY A 58 -6.86 -3.66 9.35
CA GLY A 58 -8.26 -3.67 8.94
C GLY A 58 -8.47 -3.83 7.43
N MET A 59 -7.55 -3.34 6.59
CA MET A 59 -7.64 -3.53 5.13
C MET A 59 -7.42 -4.98 4.70
N LYS A 60 -6.78 -5.80 5.53
CA LYS A 60 -6.52 -7.22 5.26
C LYS A 60 -7.73 -8.14 5.47
N GLU A 61 -8.94 -7.60 5.42
CA GLU A 61 -10.16 -8.36 5.68
C GLU A 61 -10.31 -9.53 4.70
N TYR A 62 -10.03 -9.29 3.42
CA TYR A 62 -10.17 -10.30 2.37
C TYR A 62 -9.12 -11.41 2.50
N GLU A 63 -7.88 -11.07 2.80
CA GLU A 63 -6.79 -12.03 3.02
C GLU A 63 -7.09 -12.94 4.22
N ARG A 64 -7.74 -12.41 5.27
CA ARG A 64 -8.21 -13.22 6.39
C ARG A 64 -9.43 -14.07 6.06
N LYS A 65 -10.32 -13.57 5.21
CA LYS A 65 -11.52 -14.28 4.74
C LYS A 65 -11.14 -15.46 3.84
N TYR A 66 -10.00 -15.39 3.16
CA TYR A 66 -9.49 -16.42 2.26
C TYR A 66 -8.12 -16.98 2.72
N PRO A 67 -8.01 -17.55 3.93
CA PRO A 67 -6.73 -17.89 4.55
C PRO A 67 -6.00 -19.05 3.86
N ASP A 68 -6.75 -19.88 3.11
CA ASP A 68 -6.26 -21.04 2.36
C ASP A 68 -5.54 -20.65 1.06
N PHE A 69 -5.78 -19.44 0.57
CA PHE A 69 -5.12 -18.90 -0.63
C PHE A 69 -3.79 -18.27 -0.21
N LYS A 70 -2.71 -18.55 -0.95
CA LYS A 70 -1.36 -18.05 -0.63
C LYS A 70 -0.99 -16.85 -1.48
N LEU A 71 -1.33 -16.91 -2.77
CA LEU A 71 -1.03 -15.87 -3.74
C LEU A 71 -2.31 -15.11 -4.08
N ILE A 72 -2.61 -14.12 -3.25
CA ILE A 72 -3.76 -13.23 -3.44
C ILE A 72 -3.27 -12.01 -4.24
N CYS A 73 -3.92 -11.74 -5.36
CA CYS A 73 -3.58 -10.64 -6.26
C CYS A 73 -4.66 -9.56 -6.21
N GLY A 74 -4.26 -8.32 -5.90
CA GLY A 74 -5.10 -7.15 -6.14
C GLY A 74 -4.97 -6.69 -7.59
N ILE A 75 -6.07 -6.27 -8.22
CA ILE A 75 -6.06 -5.73 -9.58
C ILE A 75 -6.93 -4.47 -9.67
N ASP A 76 -6.40 -3.44 -10.33
CA ASP A 76 -7.10 -2.16 -10.55
C ASP A 76 -6.66 -1.52 -11.87
N GLU A 77 -7.47 -0.58 -12.37
CA GLU A 77 -7.23 0.14 -13.62
C GLU A 77 -7.18 1.67 -13.48
N VAL A 78 -6.45 2.29 -14.40
CA VAL A 78 -6.43 3.74 -14.60
C VAL A 78 -6.57 4.06 -16.09
N GLY A 79 -7.05 5.26 -16.42
CA GLY A 79 -7.16 5.70 -17.82
C GLY A 79 -8.49 5.42 -18.50
N ARG A 80 -9.56 5.07 -17.76
CA ARG A 80 -10.90 4.88 -18.34
C ARG A 80 -11.67 6.17 -18.68
N GLY A 81 -11.41 7.24 -17.94
CA GLY A 81 -12.10 8.53 -18.07
C GLY A 81 -11.43 9.57 -19.00
N PRO A 82 -10.09 9.63 -19.11
CA PRO A 82 -9.43 10.58 -20.00
C PRO A 82 -9.84 10.45 -21.48
N LEU A 83 -9.77 11.57 -22.22
CA LEU A 83 -10.05 11.62 -23.66
C LEU A 83 -8.94 11.05 -24.55
N ALA A 84 -7.74 10.89 -24.01
CA ALA A 84 -6.57 10.43 -24.73
C ALA A 84 -5.68 9.59 -23.82
N GLY A 85 -4.88 8.73 -24.45
CA GLY A 85 -4.01 7.78 -23.76
C GLY A 85 -4.63 6.38 -23.63
N PRO A 86 -3.84 5.41 -23.16
CA PRO A 86 -4.28 4.05 -22.97
C PRO A 86 -5.11 3.89 -21.69
N VAL A 87 -5.83 2.78 -21.61
CA VAL A 87 -6.21 2.20 -20.32
C VAL A 87 -5.08 1.28 -19.84
N VAL A 88 -4.72 1.37 -18.57
CA VAL A 88 -3.64 0.58 -17.96
C VAL A 88 -4.21 -0.14 -16.75
N ALA A 89 -3.94 -1.44 -16.63
CA ALA A 89 -4.26 -2.24 -15.46
C ALA A 89 -2.97 -2.70 -14.76
N GLY A 90 -2.97 -2.66 -13.43
CA GLY A 90 -1.91 -3.20 -12.59
C GLY A 90 -2.42 -4.36 -11.75
N ALA A 91 -1.67 -5.45 -11.73
CA ALA A 91 -1.95 -6.62 -10.92
C ALA A 91 -0.75 -6.86 -9.98
N VAL A 92 -1.00 -6.98 -8.67
CA VAL A 92 0.05 -7.05 -7.65
C VAL A 92 -0.24 -8.18 -6.67
N ILE A 93 0.74 -9.05 -6.47
CA ILE A 93 0.75 -10.05 -5.39
C ILE A 93 1.70 -9.57 -4.31
N LEU A 94 1.19 -9.36 -3.09
CA LEU A 94 2.01 -9.02 -1.94
C LEU A 94 2.30 -10.27 -1.08
N PRO A 95 3.39 -10.27 -0.30
CA PRO A 95 3.62 -11.29 0.72
C PRO A 95 2.45 -11.36 1.72
N LYS A 96 2.16 -12.56 2.23
CA LYS A 96 1.03 -12.80 3.16
C LYS A 96 1.11 -11.94 4.43
N ASP A 97 2.31 -11.63 4.88
CA ASP A 97 2.64 -10.84 6.06
C ASP A 97 2.99 -9.38 5.72
N SER A 98 2.81 -8.95 4.46
CA SER A 98 3.12 -7.59 4.01
C SER A 98 2.45 -6.54 4.89
N CYS A 99 3.20 -5.51 5.27
CA CYS A 99 2.72 -4.41 6.08
C CYS A 99 3.21 -3.07 5.52
N ILE A 100 2.92 -2.84 4.24
CA ILE A 100 3.25 -1.56 3.60
C ILE A 100 2.34 -0.48 4.16
N LEU A 101 2.89 0.31 5.08
CA LEU A 101 2.16 1.40 5.72
C LEU A 101 1.80 2.48 4.71
N TYR A 102 0.71 3.20 4.99
CA TYR A 102 0.22 4.34 4.23
C TYR A 102 -0.34 4.01 2.84
N VAL A 103 -0.36 2.74 2.41
CA VAL A 103 -1.10 2.33 1.21
C VAL A 103 -2.57 2.68 1.37
N ASN A 104 -3.11 3.39 0.38
CA ASN A 104 -4.46 3.89 0.35
C ASN A 104 -4.87 4.17 -1.10
N ASP A 105 -6.12 4.58 -1.30
CA ASP A 105 -6.58 5.10 -2.60
C ASP A 105 -5.61 6.17 -3.11
N SER A 106 -5.11 5.97 -4.33
CA SER A 106 -4.08 6.83 -4.94
C SER A 106 -4.50 8.30 -5.02
N LYS A 107 -5.80 8.59 -5.08
CA LYS A 107 -6.35 9.95 -5.10
C LYS A 107 -6.24 10.66 -3.75
N LYS A 108 -6.03 9.91 -2.66
CA LYS A 108 -5.82 10.44 -1.31
C LYS A 108 -4.35 10.66 -0.97
N LEU A 109 -3.44 10.25 -1.85
CA LEU A 109 -1.99 10.33 -1.64
C LEU A 109 -1.40 11.51 -2.43
N SER A 110 -0.38 12.16 -1.86
CA SER A 110 0.44 13.11 -2.63
C SER A 110 1.26 12.36 -3.69
N GLU A 111 1.71 13.07 -4.72
CA GLU A 111 2.59 12.53 -5.75
C GLU A 111 3.87 11.92 -5.17
N THR A 112 4.58 12.67 -4.33
CA THR A 112 5.78 12.17 -3.63
C THR A 112 5.50 10.89 -2.85
N LYS A 113 4.34 10.81 -2.16
CA LYS A 113 4.01 9.61 -1.39
C LYS A 113 3.68 8.41 -2.28
N ARG A 114 3.09 8.65 -3.45
CA ARG A 114 2.85 7.59 -4.45
C ARG A 114 4.16 7.05 -5.01
N GLU A 115 5.13 7.92 -5.30
CA GLU A 115 6.46 7.51 -5.76
C GLU A 115 7.20 6.69 -4.70
N GLU A 116 7.21 7.15 -3.44
CA GLU A 116 7.78 6.39 -2.32
C GLU A 116 7.12 5.00 -2.18
N LEU A 117 5.79 4.94 -2.24
CA LEU A 117 5.06 3.68 -2.12
C LEU A 117 5.26 2.77 -3.33
N TYR A 118 5.42 3.33 -4.53
CA TYR A 118 5.74 2.56 -5.73
C TYR A 118 7.04 1.78 -5.52
N ASP A 119 8.10 2.45 -5.07
CA ASP A 119 9.39 1.79 -4.83
C ASP A 119 9.29 0.70 -3.76
N VAL A 120 8.54 0.95 -2.69
CA VAL A 120 8.32 -0.05 -1.63
C VAL A 120 7.52 -1.24 -2.15
N ILE A 121 6.43 -1.02 -2.88
CA ILE A 121 5.60 -2.07 -3.46
C ILE A 121 6.42 -2.91 -4.43
N MET A 122 7.18 -2.28 -5.33
CA MET A 122 8.01 -3.00 -6.30
C MET A 122 9.10 -3.83 -5.64
N LYS A 123 9.62 -3.39 -4.48
CA LYS A 123 10.62 -4.12 -3.71
C LYS A 123 10.03 -5.30 -2.93
N GLU A 124 8.83 -5.13 -2.37
CA GLU A 124 8.21 -6.13 -1.48
C GLU A 124 7.30 -7.12 -2.20
N ALA A 125 6.73 -6.75 -3.36
CA ALA A 125 5.80 -7.58 -4.08
C ALA A 125 6.42 -8.91 -4.51
N VAL A 126 5.64 -9.98 -4.38
CA VAL A 126 5.99 -11.30 -4.88
C VAL A 126 5.99 -11.31 -6.40
N SER A 127 5.01 -10.63 -7.00
CA SER A 127 4.90 -10.48 -8.45
C SER A 127 4.09 -9.24 -8.81
N VAL A 128 4.45 -8.60 -9.92
CA VAL A 128 3.77 -7.43 -10.47
C VAL A 128 3.59 -7.61 -11.96
N GLY A 129 2.36 -7.45 -12.42
CA GLY A 129 1.98 -7.49 -13.82
C GLY A 129 1.35 -6.18 -14.26
N LEU A 130 1.70 -5.70 -15.45
CA LEU A 130 1.11 -4.52 -16.07
C LEU A 130 0.50 -4.89 -17.41
N GLY A 131 -0.71 -4.44 -17.69
CA GLY A 131 -1.35 -4.57 -18.99
C GLY A 131 -1.80 -3.21 -19.46
N PHE A 132 -1.76 -2.97 -20.77
CA PHE A 132 -2.23 -1.72 -21.34
C PHE A 132 -2.89 -1.95 -22.70
N VAL A 133 -3.88 -1.13 -23.00
CA VAL A 133 -4.60 -1.15 -24.27
C VAL A 133 -4.68 0.29 -24.77
N ASP A 134 -4.16 0.53 -25.96
CA ASP A 134 -4.09 1.87 -26.55
C ASP A 134 -5.45 2.36 -27.03
N ASN A 135 -5.49 3.66 -27.38
CA ASN A 135 -6.73 4.31 -27.81
C ASN A 135 -7.30 3.74 -29.11
N ILE A 136 -6.44 3.28 -30.03
CA ILE A 136 -6.89 2.68 -31.30
C ILE A 136 -7.70 1.42 -30.99
N ARG A 137 -7.17 0.57 -30.13
CA ARG A 137 -7.85 -0.63 -29.68
C ARG A 137 -9.09 -0.30 -28.85
N ILE A 138 -9.04 0.71 -27.98
CA ILE A 138 -10.23 1.17 -27.23
C ILE A 138 -11.37 1.55 -28.18
N ASP A 139 -11.09 2.26 -29.27
CA ASP A 139 -12.12 2.67 -30.24
C ASP A 139 -12.74 1.45 -30.96
N GLU A 140 -11.98 0.37 -31.16
CA GLU A 140 -12.46 -0.87 -31.76
C GLU A 140 -13.38 -1.69 -30.84
N ILE A 141 -12.99 -1.84 -29.57
CA ILE A 141 -13.64 -2.79 -28.64
C ILE A 141 -14.40 -2.14 -27.50
N ASN A 142 -14.47 -0.81 -27.44
CA ASN A 142 -14.96 0.02 -26.33
C ASN A 142 -14.14 -0.07 -25.03
N ILE A 143 -14.31 0.95 -24.18
CA ILE A 143 -13.51 1.13 -22.96
C ILE A 143 -13.68 -0.01 -21.93
N LEU A 144 -14.84 -0.63 -21.86
CA LEU A 144 -15.06 -1.73 -20.90
C LEU A 144 -14.30 -2.98 -21.33
N GLN A 145 -14.34 -3.35 -22.60
CA GLN A 145 -13.59 -4.53 -23.08
C GLN A 145 -12.08 -4.26 -23.10
N ALA A 146 -11.66 -3.05 -23.42
CA ALA A 146 -10.26 -2.65 -23.32
C ALA A 146 -9.74 -2.76 -21.88
N THR A 147 -10.58 -2.41 -20.89
CA THR A 147 -10.25 -2.62 -19.47
C THR A 147 -10.06 -4.11 -19.16
N TYR A 148 -10.97 -4.97 -19.60
CA TYR A 148 -10.82 -6.43 -19.42
C TYR A 148 -9.62 -7.01 -20.14
N GLU A 149 -9.29 -6.50 -21.32
CA GLU A 149 -8.10 -6.91 -22.06
C GLU A 149 -6.82 -6.47 -21.34
N ALA A 150 -6.75 -5.23 -20.85
CA ALA A 150 -5.63 -4.75 -20.02
C ALA A 150 -5.48 -5.58 -18.73
N MET A 151 -6.58 -5.86 -18.02
CA MET A 151 -6.56 -6.68 -16.81
C MET A 151 -6.06 -8.10 -17.08
N ARG A 152 -6.53 -8.75 -18.16
CA ARG A 152 -6.04 -10.08 -18.57
C ARG A 152 -4.54 -10.07 -18.90
N GLN A 153 -4.06 -9.02 -19.59
CA GLN A 153 -2.63 -8.85 -19.85
C GLN A 153 -1.81 -8.65 -18.58
N ALA A 154 -2.34 -7.91 -17.59
CA ALA A 154 -1.66 -7.73 -16.31
C ALA A 154 -1.55 -9.07 -15.57
N ILE A 155 -2.65 -9.83 -15.48
CA ILE A 155 -2.68 -11.14 -14.81
C ILE A 155 -1.74 -12.14 -15.49
N SER A 156 -1.68 -12.17 -16.82
CA SER A 156 -0.85 -13.13 -17.55
C SER A 156 0.66 -12.90 -17.40
N ARG A 157 1.08 -11.74 -16.90
CA ARG A 157 2.47 -11.40 -16.60
C ARG A 157 2.89 -11.72 -15.18
N LEU A 158 1.97 -12.19 -14.33
CA LEU A 158 2.28 -12.60 -12.98
C LEU A 158 2.97 -13.96 -12.99
N ASP A 159 4.18 -13.98 -12.43
CA ASP A 159 4.92 -15.19 -12.08
C ASP A 159 5.43 -15.03 -10.63
N PRO A 160 4.98 -15.86 -9.68
CA PRO A 160 4.03 -16.95 -9.82
C PRO A 160 2.59 -16.51 -10.13
N ARG A 161 1.80 -17.41 -10.72
CA ARG A 161 0.37 -17.21 -10.99
C ARG A 161 -0.44 -17.08 -9.69
N PRO A 162 -1.43 -16.16 -9.59
CA PRO A 162 -2.22 -16.01 -8.38
C PRO A 162 -3.26 -17.13 -8.20
N ASP A 163 -3.60 -17.41 -6.93
CA ASP A 163 -4.65 -18.35 -6.53
C ASP A 163 -6.03 -17.67 -6.46
N LEU A 164 -6.05 -16.36 -6.16
CA LEU A 164 -7.23 -15.53 -5.97
C LEU A 164 -7.00 -14.12 -6.51
N LEU A 165 -8.02 -13.53 -7.13
CA LEU A 165 -8.05 -12.14 -7.55
C LEU A 165 -9.01 -11.34 -6.67
N LEU A 166 -8.57 -10.20 -6.17
CA LEU A 166 -9.37 -9.17 -5.51
C LEU A 166 -9.65 -8.05 -6.52
N ASN A 167 -10.92 -7.84 -6.85
CA ASN A 167 -11.36 -6.90 -7.88
C ASN A 167 -12.71 -6.26 -7.50
N ASP A 168 -12.68 -4.95 -7.24
CA ASP A 168 -13.76 -4.22 -6.55
C ASP A 168 -15.04 -4.05 -7.40
N ALA A 169 -14.91 -3.82 -8.71
CA ALA A 169 -16.03 -3.33 -9.55
C ALA A 169 -16.50 -4.28 -10.66
N VAL A 170 -15.68 -5.24 -11.10
CA VAL A 170 -15.96 -6.01 -12.32
C VAL A 170 -15.42 -7.43 -12.25
N THR A 171 -16.20 -8.43 -12.70
CA THR A 171 -15.69 -9.77 -12.96
C THR A 171 -15.05 -9.83 -14.35
N ILE A 172 -13.75 -10.12 -14.40
CA ILE A 172 -12.93 -10.18 -15.61
C ILE A 172 -13.28 -11.46 -16.39
N PRO A 173 -13.88 -11.34 -17.59
CA PRO A 173 -14.22 -12.51 -18.40
C PRO A 173 -12.97 -13.21 -18.94
N GLY A 174 -13.04 -14.53 -19.12
CA GLY A 174 -11.94 -15.32 -19.69
C GLY A 174 -10.76 -15.54 -18.72
N VAL A 175 -10.97 -15.30 -17.43
CA VAL A 175 -10.03 -15.64 -16.35
C VAL A 175 -10.65 -16.76 -15.52
N ASP A 176 -9.95 -17.88 -15.43
CA ASP A 176 -10.33 -19.10 -14.70
C ASP A 176 -9.90 -19.09 -13.22
N ILE A 177 -9.21 -18.02 -12.79
CA ILE A 177 -8.84 -17.78 -11.40
C ILE A 177 -10.07 -17.29 -10.62
N LYS A 178 -10.23 -17.73 -9.37
CA LYS A 178 -11.33 -17.27 -8.52
C LYS A 178 -11.22 -15.75 -8.31
N GLN A 179 -12.33 -15.06 -8.50
CA GLN A 179 -12.46 -13.61 -8.38
C GLN A 179 -13.43 -13.27 -7.26
N VAL A 180 -13.07 -12.29 -6.43
CA VAL A 180 -13.88 -11.82 -5.32
C VAL A 180 -13.79 -10.29 -5.25
N PRO A 181 -14.85 -9.61 -4.76
CA PRO A 181 -14.76 -8.19 -4.42
C PRO A 181 -13.61 -7.92 -3.45
#